data_AF-A0A7C2CPL5-F1
#
_entry.id   AF-A0A7C2CPL5-F1
#
_cell.length_a   1.000
_cell.length_b   1.000
_cell.length_c   1.000
_cell.angle_alpha   90.00
_cell.angle_beta   90.00
_cell.angle_gamma   90.00
#
_symmetry.space_group_name_H-M   'P 1'
#
loop_
_entity.id
_entity.type
_entity.pdbx_description
1 polymer ?
#
loop_
_entity_poly.entity_id
_entity_poly.type
_entity_poly.pdbx_seq_one_letter_code
_entity_poly.pdbx_strand_id
1 'polypeptide(L)'
;MEFSALSAQTKKDELKAENSANFTVFRLKSDIFKSSTLGFLVANKHQDGKDKGSIGIDTSLYFTDTFKFTGQLVLSYGDFNHDNWAFFLRPSYDSATSHFHVRYTYLGKYFCDNANAVGFIRDDNRHELDSALEKTFWIKRKVIERVAYDSNYNIYWGVDRTLRSWQIDQGLEIDLKNKIALGVDYTN
;
A
#
# COMPACT_ATOMS: atom_id res chain seq x y z
N MET A 1 -1.86 8.51 -22.16
CA MET A 1 -2.10 9.47 -21.05
C MET A 1 -3.59 9.52 -20.80
N GLU A 2 -3.97 9.34 -19.54
CA GLU A 2 -5.36 9.26 -19.07
C GLU A 2 -5.55 10.30 -17.98
N PHE A 3 -6.72 10.94 -17.94
CA PHE A 3 -7.08 11.82 -16.84
C PHE A 3 -8.52 11.57 -16.40
N SER A 4 -8.81 11.90 -15.15
CA SER A 4 -10.14 11.85 -14.59
C SER A 4 -10.31 12.99 -13.59
N ALA A 5 -11.47 13.65 -13.64
CA ALA A 5 -11.80 14.74 -12.74
C ALA A 5 -13.23 14.60 -12.26
N LEU A 6 -13.47 14.95 -11.01
CA LEU A 6 -14.78 14.99 -10.39
C LEU A 6 -14.87 16.21 -9.48
N SER A 7 -16.00 16.92 -9.52
CA SER A 7 -16.35 17.92 -8.54
C SER A 7 -17.78 17.69 -8.05
N ALA A 8 -17.98 17.74 -6.74
CA ALA A 8 -19.28 17.53 -6.11
C ALA A 8 -19.49 18.53 -4.98
N GLN A 9 -20.67 19.15 -4.91
CA GLN A 9 -21.04 20.12 -3.89
C GLN A 9 -22.05 19.49 -2.92
N THR A 10 -21.82 19.61 -1.61
CA THR A 10 -22.83 19.27 -0.61
C THR A 10 -23.82 20.41 -0.45
N LYS A 11 -25.05 20.11 -0.03
CA LYS A 11 -25.95 21.17 0.46
C LYS A 11 -25.47 21.64 1.84
N LYS A 12 -25.84 22.86 2.21
CA LYS A 12 -25.71 23.33 3.59
C LYS A 12 -26.52 22.38 4.49
N ASP A 13 -25.93 21.96 5.60
CA ASP A 13 -26.61 21.17 6.63
C ASP A 13 -27.02 22.11 7.76
N GLU A 14 -28.31 22.45 7.82
CA GLU A 14 -28.85 23.33 8.85
C GLU A 14 -28.88 22.68 10.24
N LEU A 15 -28.97 21.34 10.32
CA LEU A 15 -29.03 20.60 11.58
C LEU A 15 -27.65 20.54 12.24
N LYS A 16 -26.58 20.43 11.45
CA LYS A 16 -25.19 20.43 11.93
C LYS A 16 -24.54 21.81 11.90
N ALA A 17 -25.26 22.84 11.45
CA ALA A 17 -24.72 24.17 11.18
C ALA A 17 -23.48 24.15 10.27
N GLU A 18 -23.39 23.19 9.35
CA GLU A 18 -22.28 23.04 8.41
C GLU A 18 -22.62 23.73 7.09
N ASN A 19 -21.72 24.62 6.65
CA ASN A 19 -21.84 25.23 5.34
C ASN A 19 -21.59 24.22 4.21
N SER A 20 -22.06 24.58 3.02
CA SER A 20 -21.83 23.81 1.80
C SER A 20 -20.33 23.63 1.53
N ALA A 21 -19.92 22.42 1.17
CA ALA A 21 -18.54 22.08 0.87
C ALA A 21 -18.41 21.56 -0.57
N ASN A 22 -17.35 21.96 -1.26
CA ASN A 22 -17.01 21.42 -2.58
C ASN A 22 -15.91 20.37 -2.44
N PHE A 23 -16.12 19.20 -3.01
CA PHE A 23 -15.13 18.14 -3.11
C PHE A 23 -14.65 18.06 -4.55
N THR A 24 -13.35 18.19 -4.76
CA THR A 24 -12.73 18.07 -6.09
C THR A 24 -11.66 17.00 -6.07
N VAL A 25 -11.69 16.11 -7.06
CA VAL A 25 -10.66 15.09 -7.28
C VAL A 25 -10.16 15.22 -8.71
N PHE A 26 -8.85 15.20 -8.88
CA PHE A 26 -8.19 15.16 -10.17
C PHE A 26 -7.12 14.08 -10.17
N ARG A 27 -7.11 13.23 -11.19
CA ARG A 27 -6.08 12.22 -11.41
C ARG A 27 -5.54 12.33 -12.83
N LEU A 28 -4.23 12.29 -12.95
CA LEU A 28 -3.51 12.16 -14.21
C LEU A 28 -2.66 10.90 -14.13
N LYS A 29 -2.66 10.08 -15.19
CA LYS A 29 -1.83 8.89 -15.30
C LYS A 29 -1.22 8.82 -16.69
N SER A 30 0.07 8.54 -16.76
CA SER A 30 0.74 8.25 -18.02
C SER A 30 1.46 6.92 -17.95
N ASP A 31 1.38 6.19 -19.05
CA ASP A 31 2.29 5.08 -19.29
C ASP A 31 3.68 5.67 -19.63
N ILE A 32 4.71 5.03 -19.10
CA ILE A 32 6.12 5.29 -19.36
C ILE A 32 6.81 3.94 -19.59
N PHE A 33 7.92 3.91 -20.33
CA PHE A 33 8.68 2.67 -20.57
C PHE A 33 7.82 1.45 -20.98
N LYS A 34 6.86 1.66 -21.91
CA LYS A 34 5.88 0.69 -22.43
C LYS A 34 4.84 0.17 -21.44
N SER A 35 5.27 -0.43 -20.32
CA SER A 35 4.39 -1.10 -19.35
C SER A 35 4.39 -0.45 -17.97
N SER A 36 5.23 0.56 -17.74
CA SER A 36 5.31 1.29 -16.48
C SER A 36 4.34 2.45 -16.45
N THR A 37 4.02 2.96 -15.26
CA THR A 37 3.07 4.07 -15.09
C THR A 37 3.58 5.08 -14.07
N LEU A 38 3.25 6.34 -14.32
CA LEU A 38 3.39 7.45 -13.38
C LEU A 38 2.04 8.14 -13.23
N GLY A 39 1.60 8.27 -12.00
CA GLY A 39 0.34 8.86 -11.60
C GLY A 39 0.55 10.10 -10.75
N PHE A 40 -0.40 11.02 -10.86
CA PHE A 40 -0.56 12.20 -10.02
C PHE A 40 -2.02 12.28 -9.57
N LEU A 41 -2.26 12.60 -8.32
CA LEU A 41 -3.60 12.73 -7.76
C LEU A 41 -3.68 13.94 -6.82
N VAL A 42 -4.77 14.69 -6.94
CA VAL A 42 -5.18 15.71 -5.98
C VAL A 42 -6.60 15.40 -5.56
N ALA A 43 -6.85 15.46 -4.26
CA ALA A 43 -8.18 15.39 -3.68
C ALA A 43 -8.32 16.55 -2.69
N ASN A 44 -9.36 17.36 -2.84
CA ASN A 44 -9.56 18.59 -2.09
C ASN A 44 -11.00 18.71 -1.59
N LYS A 45 -11.16 19.14 -0.35
CA LYS A 45 -12.40 19.65 0.22
C LYS A 45 -12.22 21.15 0.45
N HIS A 46 -13.03 21.95 -0.23
CA HIS A 46 -13.14 23.38 -0.02
C HIS A 46 -14.39 23.70 0.80
N GLN A 47 -14.23 24.34 1.95
CA GLN A 47 -15.33 24.77 2.81
C GLN A 47 -14.93 26.03 3.56
N ASP A 48 -15.81 27.05 3.60
CA ASP A 48 -15.59 28.30 4.34
C ASP A 48 -14.27 29.00 4.01
N GLY A 49 -13.87 28.98 2.73
CA GLY A 49 -12.63 29.58 2.25
C GLY A 49 -11.36 28.81 2.64
N LYS A 50 -11.50 27.58 3.16
CA LYS A 50 -10.38 26.73 3.56
C LYS A 50 -10.36 25.44 2.74
N ASP A 51 -9.15 25.01 2.41
CA ASP A 51 -8.88 23.77 1.67
C ASP A 51 -8.25 22.72 2.59
N LYS A 52 -8.77 21.49 2.52
CA LYS A 52 -8.23 20.32 3.20
C LYS A 52 -8.21 19.13 2.25
N GLY A 53 -7.12 18.37 2.25
CA GLY A 53 -7.04 17.22 1.39
C GLY A 53 -5.62 16.70 1.20
N SER A 54 -5.32 16.24 0.00
CA SER A 54 -4.04 15.61 -0.31
C SER A 54 -3.64 15.77 -1.77
N ILE A 55 -2.33 15.86 -1.98
CA ILE A 55 -1.66 15.77 -3.28
C ILE A 55 -0.68 14.61 -3.24
N GLY A 56 -0.58 13.84 -4.32
CA GLY A 56 0.29 12.69 -4.34
C GLY A 56 0.75 12.29 -5.73
N ILE A 57 1.82 11.51 -5.74
CA ILE A 57 2.37 10.83 -6.91
C ILE A 57 2.39 9.34 -6.63
N ASP A 58 2.11 8.53 -7.65
CA ASP A 58 2.18 7.07 -7.58
C ASP A 58 2.87 6.50 -8.82
N THR A 59 3.48 5.33 -8.67
CA THR A 59 4.15 4.68 -9.80
C THR A 59 4.05 3.16 -9.71
N SER A 60 4.00 2.53 -10.88
CA SER A 60 4.26 1.10 -11.06
C SER A 60 5.30 0.96 -12.16
N LEU A 61 6.54 0.62 -11.80
CA LEU A 61 7.67 0.47 -12.70
C LEU A 61 7.94 -1.02 -12.95
N TYR A 62 8.04 -1.40 -14.22
CA TYR A 62 8.39 -2.73 -14.68
C TYR A 62 9.79 -2.65 -15.29
N PHE A 63 10.79 -3.13 -14.57
CA PHE A 63 12.18 -3.10 -15.03
C PHE A 63 12.51 -4.34 -15.88
N THR A 64 11.93 -5.48 -15.51
CA THR A 64 12.00 -6.74 -16.26
C THR A 64 10.65 -7.46 -16.18
N ASP A 65 10.53 -8.63 -16.82
CA ASP A 65 9.33 -9.48 -16.70
C ASP A 65 9.09 -9.98 -15.26
N THR A 66 10.14 -9.99 -14.43
CA THR A 66 10.11 -10.53 -13.07
C THR A 66 10.30 -9.48 -11.98
N PHE A 67 10.99 -8.36 -12.26
CA PHE A 67 11.30 -7.34 -11.26
C PHE A 67 10.49 -6.07 -11.48
N LYS A 68 9.75 -5.69 -10.43
CA LYS A 68 8.81 -4.57 -10.44
C LYS A 68 9.01 -3.70 -9.22
N PHE A 69 8.57 -2.45 -9.31
CA PHE A 69 8.53 -1.53 -8.18
C PHE A 69 7.21 -0.79 -8.18
N THR A 70 6.59 -0.70 -7.02
CA THR A 70 5.40 0.12 -6.79
C THR A 70 5.69 1.11 -5.68
N GLY A 71 5.21 2.33 -5.81
CA GLY A 71 5.42 3.35 -4.79
C GLY A 71 4.40 4.46 -4.86
N GLN A 72 4.24 5.14 -3.73
CA GLN A 72 3.38 6.30 -3.61
C GLN A 72 3.97 7.28 -2.60
N LEU A 73 3.85 8.57 -2.87
CA LEU A 73 4.15 9.66 -1.93
C LEU A 73 2.96 10.60 -1.91
N VAL A 74 2.48 10.95 -0.73
CA VAL A 74 1.32 11.81 -0.51
C VAL A 74 1.66 12.86 0.54
N LEU A 75 1.33 14.10 0.23
CA LEU A 75 1.29 15.21 1.18
C LEU A 75 -0.16 15.55 1.45
N SER A 76 -0.54 15.57 2.72
CA SER A 76 -1.85 16.05 3.15
C SER A 76 -1.75 17.50 3.63
N TYR A 77 -2.80 18.29 3.45
CA TYR A 77 -2.86 19.69 3.84
C TYR A 77 -4.21 20.00 4.50
N GLY A 78 -4.20 20.96 5.43
CA GLY A 78 -5.37 21.32 6.22
C GLY A 78 -4.97 22.01 7.53
N ASP A 79 -5.57 21.56 8.64
CA ASP A 79 -5.32 22.17 9.96
C ASP A 79 -3.93 21.82 10.53
N PHE A 80 -3.35 20.70 10.08
CA PHE A 80 -2.02 20.24 10.52
C PHE A 80 -0.97 20.48 9.42
N ASN A 81 0.15 21.11 9.79
CA ASN A 81 1.21 21.52 8.85
C ASN A 81 2.55 20.81 9.06
N HIS A 82 2.61 19.80 9.93
CA HIS A 82 3.78 18.97 10.18
C HIS A 82 3.37 17.49 10.28
N ASP A 83 4.32 16.58 10.04
CA ASP A 83 4.09 15.12 10.05
C ASP A 83 2.84 14.70 9.25
N ASN A 84 2.58 15.40 8.16
CA ASN A 84 1.37 15.31 7.35
C ASN A 84 1.65 14.67 5.98
N TRP A 85 2.68 13.85 5.89
CA TRP A 85 3.07 13.14 4.67
C TRP A 85 3.06 11.63 4.91
N ALA A 86 2.83 10.88 3.84
CA ALA A 86 2.86 9.43 3.86
C ALA A 86 3.49 8.92 2.57
N PHE A 87 4.14 7.76 2.65
CA PHE A 87 4.66 7.09 1.47
C PHE A 87 4.72 5.58 1.67
N PHE A 88 4.78 4.85 0.57
CA PHE A 88 5.30 3.49 0.58
C PHE A 88 6.23 3.24 -0.60
N LEU A 89 7.14 2.30 -0.40
CA LEU A 89 8.03 1.78 -1.43
C LEU A 89 7.93 0.26 -1.40
N ARG A 90 7.71 -0.38 -2.55
CA ARG A 90 7.55 -1.83 -2.66
C ARG A 90 8.19 -2.38 -3.93
N PRO A 91 9.48 -2.75 -3.89
CA PRO A 91 10.04 -3.67 -4.88
C PRO A 91 9.44 -5.07 -4.75
N SER A 92 9.24 -5.74 -5.89
CA SER A 92 8.82 -7.14 -5.94
C SER A 92 9.56 -7.92 -7.02
N TYR A 93 9.69 -9.22 -6.78
CA TYR A 93 10.20 -10.21 -7.71
C TYR A 93 9.17 -11.32 -7.86
N ASP A 94 8.70 -11.53 -9.08
CA ASP A 94 7.71 -12.53 -9.45
C ASP A 94 8.29 -13.44 -10.53
N SER A 95 8.29 -14.74 -10.30
CA SER A 95 8.69 -15.75 -11.30
C SER A 95 7.75 -16.96 -11.22
N ALA A 96 7.90 -17.90 -12.15
CA ALA A 96 7.12 -19.14 -12.13
C ALA A 96 7.27 -20.00 -10.86
N THR A 97 8.27 -19.74 -10.02
CA THR A 97 8.54 -20.53 -8.79
C THR A 97 8.77 -19.66 -7.56
N SER A 98 8.61 -18.35 -7.66
CA SER A 98 8.97 -17.46 -6.56
C SER A 98 8.14 -16.20 -6.58
N HIS A 99 7.66 -15.81 -5.42
CA HIS A 99 7.11 -14.50 -5.15
C HIS A 99 7.95 -13.89 -4.03
N PHE A 100 8.43 -12.68 -4.20
CA PHE A 100 9.07 -11.94 -3.14
C PHE A 100 8.67 -10.48 -3.22
N HIS A 101 8.36 -9.88 -2.08
CA HIS A 101 8.29 -8.44 -1.99
C HIS A 101 8.71 -7.97 -0.61
N VAL A 102 9.14 -6.72 -0.54
CA VAL A 102 9.27 -5.96 0.69
C VAL A 102 8.62 -4.62 0.47
N ARG A 103 7.73 -4.20 1.37
CA ARG A 103 7.10 -2.90 1.41
C ARG A 103 7.52 -2.22 2.70
N TYR A 104 7.99 -0.99 2.57
CA TYR A 104 8.09 -0.07 3.69
C TYR A 104 7.04 1.02 3.53
N THR A 105 6.22 1.21 4.56
CA THR A 105 5.24 2.30 4.62
C THR A 105 5.61 3.26 5.75
N TYR A 106 5.43 4.54 5.51
CA TYR A 106 5.40 5.58 6.54
C TYR A 106 4.11 6.38 6.42
N LEU A 107 3.43 6.60 7.54
CA LEU A 107 2.31 7.52 7.68
C LEU A 107 2.64 8.46 8.83
N GLY A 108 2.78 9.74 8.50
CA GLY A 108 3.03 10.77 9.50
C GLY A 108 1.91 10.86 10.53
N LYS A 109 2.23 11.43 11.69
CA LYS A 109 1.34 11.46 12.86
C LYS A 109 0.02 12.19 12.63
N TYR A 110 -0.01 13.17 11.72
CA TYR A 110 -1.21 13.97 11.42
C TYR A 110 -1.64 13.84 9.96
N PHE A 111 -1.19 12.76 9.29
CA PHE A 111 -1.53 12.55 7.90
C PHE A 111 -3.03 12.30 7.74
N CYS A 112 -3.63 11.46 8.59
CA CYS A 112 -5.03 11.12 8.49
C CYS A 112 -5.94 12.30 8.84
N ASP A 113 -5.53 13.17 9.77
CA ASP A 113 -6.32 14.33 10.21
C ASP A 113 -6.69 15.26 9.03
N ASN A 114 -5.77 15.42 8.08
CA ASN A 114 -5.99 16.19 6.87
C ASN A 114 -6.58 15.33 5.75
N ALA A 115 -5.99 14.17 5.46
CA ALA A 115 -6.37 13.33 4.31
C ALA A 115 -7.80 12.78 4.42
N ASN A 116 -8.29 12.52 5.64
CA ASN A 116 -9.65 12.02 5.86
C ASN A 116 -10.75 13.05 5.60
N ALA A 117 -10.39 14.31 5.31
CA ALA A 117 -11.34 15.27 4.76
C ALA A 117 -11.88 14.83 3.38
N VAL A 118 -11.14 14.02 2.63
CA VAL A 118 -11.45 13.61 1.25
C VAL A 118 -11.25 12.11 1.00
N GLY A 119 -10.95 11.35 2.04
CA GLY A 119 -10.57 9.94 1.96
C GLY A 119 -10.82 9.21 3.26
N PHE A 120 -10.19 8.05 3.41
CA PHE A 120 -10.33 7.23 4.61
C PHE A 120 -9.05 6.44 4.91
N ILE A 121 -8.26 6.95 5.84
CA ILE A 121 -7.07 6.34 6.43
C ILE A 121 -7.45 5.95 7.85
N ARG A 122 -7.38 4.65 8.15
CA ARG A 122 -7.83 4.08 9.43
C ARG A 122 -6.88 4.33 10.59
N ASP A 123 -5.59 4.41 10.28
CA ASP A 123 -4.50 4.47 11.24
C ASP A 123 -3.33 5.22 10.60
N ASP A 124 -2.75 6.16 11.34
CA ASP A 124 -1.53 6.87 10.99
C ASP A 124 -0.55 6.87 12.19
N ASN A 125 0.44 7.77 12.21
CA ASN A 125 1.56 7.69 13.16
C ASN A 125 2.22 6.30 13.10
N ARG A 126 2.64 5.88 11.91
CA ARG A 126 3.03 4.50 11.67
C ARG A 126 4.19 4.37 10.70
N HIS A 127 5.13 3.51 11.07
CA HIS A 127 5.98 2.78 10.15
C HIS A 127 5.47 1.34 10.02
N GLU A 128 5.60 0.77 8.83
CA GLU A 128 5.27 -0.62 8.56
C GLU A 128 6.34 -1.26 7.69
N LEU A 129 6.74 -2.47 8.04
CA LEU A 129 7.50 -3.35 7.18
C LEU A 129 6.64 -4.58 6.88
N ASP A 130 6.28 -4.74 5.62
CA ASP A 130 5.49 -5.87 5.09
C ASP A 130 6.35 -6.61 4.08
N SER A 131 6.60 -7.89 4.28
CA SER A 131 7.36 -8.69 3.32
C SER A 131 6.78 -10.08 3.18
N ALA A 132 6.82 -10.60 1.97
CA ALA A 132 6.47 -11.99 1.70
C ALA A 132 7.56 -12.63 0.86
N LEU A 133 7.82 -13.91 1.13
CA LEU A 133 8.72 -14.75 0.35
C LEU A 133 8.05 -16.10 0.16
N GLU A 134 7.82 -16.47 -1.08
CA GLU A 134 7.40 -17.80 -1.49
C GLU A 134 8.45 -18.39 -2.42
N LYS A 135 8.79 -19.66 -2.23
CA LYS A 135 9.72 -20.38 -3.08
C LYS A 135 9.31 -21.82 -3.26
N THR A 136 9.12 -22.22 -4.51
CA THR A 136 8.92 -23.61 -4.91
C THR A 136 10.21 -24.22 -5.46
N PHE A 137 10.56 -25.39 -4.95
CA PHE A 137 11.67 -26.23 -5.42
C PHE A 137 11.14 -27.55 -5.97
N TRP A 138 11.34 -27.79 -7.27
CA TRP A 138 11.01 -29.07 -7.92
C TRP A 138 12.18 -30.04 -7.81
N ILE A 139 12.22 -30.83 -6.73
CA ILE A 139 13.34 -31.75 -6.47
C ILE A 139 13.25 -32.98 -7.38
N LYS A 140 12.06 -33.58 -7.53
CA LYS A 140 11.79 -34.78 -8.34
C LYS A 140 12.74 -35.97 -8.07
N ARG A 141 13.34 -36.07 -6.87
CA ARG A 141 14.31 -37.13 -6.49
C ARG A 141 13.76 -38.01 -5.37
N LYS A 142 14.04 -39.31 -5.47
CA LYS A 142 13.56 -40.34 -4.52
C LYS A 142 12.05 -40.22 -4.33
N VAL A 143 11.60 -40.06 -3.09
CA VAL A 143 10.20 -39.96 -2.69
C VAL A 143 9.64 -38.54 -2.77
N ILE A 144 10.49 -37.51 -2.83
CA ILE A 144 10.08 -36.10 -2.81
C ILE A 144 9.90 -35.57 -4.24
N GLU A 145 8.78 -34.92 -4.49
CA GLU A 145 8.44 -34.25 -5.74
C GLU A 145 8.72 -32.75 -5.66
N ARG A 146 8.11 -32.08 -4.68
CA ARG A 146 8.15 -30.62 -4.51
C ARG A 146 8.41 -30.28 -3.05
N VAL A 147 9.16 -29.20 -2.84
CA VAL A 147 9.21 -28.49 -1.56
C VAL A 147 8.76 -27.05 -1.82
N ALA A 148 7.75 -26.58 -1.11
CA ALA A 148 7.31 -25.20 -1.14
C ALA A 148 7.54 -24.57 0.24
N TYR A 149 8.13 -23.39 0.24
CA TYR A 149 8.33 -22.57 1.43
C TYR A 149 7.61 -21.25 1.21
N ASP A 150 6.90 -20.79 2.23
CA ASP A 150 6.31 -19.47 2.27
C ASP A 150 6.61 -18.80 3.62
N SER A 151 6.66 -17.48 3.59
CA SER A 151 6.70 -16.67 4.79
C SER A 151 6.16 -15.28 4.53
N ASN A 152 5.48 -14.73 5.53
CA ASN A 152 4.95 -13.38 5.54
C ASN A 152 5.33 -12.72 6.86
N TYR A 153 5.87 -11.51 6.78
CA TYR A 153 6.26 -10.70 7.93
C TYR A 153 5.57 -9.36 7.81
N ASN A 154 4.79 -9.02 8.83
CA ASN A 154 4.17 -7.73 8.92
C ASN A 154 4.46 -7.11 10.29
N ILE A 155 5.15 -5.98 10.34
CA ILE A 155 5.59 -5.35 11.58
C ILE A 155 5.22 -3.86 11.53
N TYR A 156 4.53 -3.39 12.57
CA TYR A 156 4.05 -2.01 12.68
C TYR A 156 4.57 -1.36 13.96
N TRP A 157 5.10 -0.14 13.85
CA TRP A 157 5.52 0.66 15.00
C TRP A 157 5.17 2.13 14.81
N GLY A 158 5.03 2.85 15.92
CA GLY A 158 4.74 4.28 15.88
C GLY A 158 5.92 5.11 15.38
N VAL A 159 5.68 6.36 14.97
CA VAL A 159 6.76 7.31 14.65
C VAL A 159 7.67 7.55 15.87
N ASP A 160 7.11 7.38 17.07
CA ASP A 160 7.80 7.36 18.36
C ASP A 160 8.63 6.09 18.64
N ARG A 161 8.66 5.14 17.70
CA ARG A 161 9.33 3.83 17.79
C ARG A 161 8.69 2.82 18.72
N THR A 162 7.47 3.10 19.21
CA THR A 162 6.72 2.13 20.00
C THR A 162 6.25 0.99 19.09
N LEU A 163 6.66 -0.25 19.35
CA LEU A 163 6.12 -1.42 18.64
C LEU A 163 4.61 -1.53 18.92
N ARG A 164 3.81 -1.58 17.86
CA ARG A 164 2.33 -1.61 17.97
C ARG A 164 1.77 -3.01 17.75
N SER A 165 2.23 -3.67 16.69
CA SER A 165 1.79 -5.01 16.34
C SER A 165 2.81 -5.66 15.41
N TRP A 166 2.82 -6.97 15.37
CA TRP A 166 3.51 -7.73 14.35
C TRP A 166 2.82 -9.07 14.16
N GLN A 167 3.00 -9.66 12.99
CA GLN A 167 2.57 -10.99 12.64
C GLN A 167 3.62 -11.62 11.74
N ILE A 168 4.03 -12.85 12.05
CA ILE A 168 4.94 -13.65 11.23
C ILE A 168 4.27 -14.98 10.95
N ASP A 169 3.99 -15.24 9.68
CA ASP A 169 3.50 -16.51 9.18
C ASP A 169 4.62 -17.21 8.41
N GLN A 170 4.78 -18.51 8.62
CA GLN A 170 5.75 -19.35 7.92
C GLN A 170 5.13 -20.70 7.61
N GLY A 171 5.29 -21.14 6.37
CA GLY A 171 4.82 -22.43 5.90
C GLY A 171 5.93 -23.24 5.23
N LEU A 172 5.89 -24.55 5.43
CA LEU A 172 6.70 -25.51 4.68
C LEU A 172 5.83 -26.68 4.26
N GLU A 173 5.73 -26.88 2.96
CA GLU A 173 5.00 -27.98 2.34
C GLU A 173 5.93 -28.88 1.55
N ILE A 174 5.76 -30.19 1.69
CA ILE A 174 6.51 -31.22 0.98
C ILE A 174 5.52 -32.15 0.29
N ASP A 175 5.57 -32.18 -1.04
CA ASP A 175 4.85 -33.18 -1.83
C ASP A 175 5.74 -34.38 -2.10
N LEU A 176 5.18 -35.55 -1.87
CA LEU A 176 5.74 -36.82 -2.23
C LEU A 176 5.22 -37.27 -3.60
N LYS A 177 6.01 -38.05 -4.34
CA LYS A 177 5.64 -38.56 -5.67
C LYS A 177 4.40 -39.47 -5.67
N ASN A 178 4.04 -40.02 -4.52
CA ASN A 178 2.83 -40.81 -4.33
C ASN A 178 1.59 -39.92 -4.04
N LYS A 179 1.71 -38.60 -4.26
CA LYS A 179 0.65 -37.59 -4.08
C LYS A 179 0.25 -37.34 -2.62
N ILE A 180 1.05 -37.76 -1.65
CA ILE A 180 0.91 -37.35 -0.26
C ILE A 180 1.61 -36.00 -0.07
N ALA A 181 0.92 -35.04 0.54
CA ALA A 181 1.49 -33.76 0.95
C ALA A 181 1.61 -33.71 2.47
N LEU A 182 2.73 -33.15 2.96
CA LEU A 182 2.99 -32.89 4.38
C LEU A 182 3.25 -31.40 4.54
N GLY A 183 2.49 -30.74 5.41
CA GLY A 183 2.61 -29.30 5.66
C GLY A 183 2.83 -28.99 7.14
N VAL A 184 3.58 -27.93 7.41
CA VAL A 184 3.65 -27.29 8.73
C VAL A 184 3.53 -25.79 8.55
N ASP A 185 2.61 -25.20 9.30
CA ASP A 185 2.39 -23.76 9.36
C ASP A 185 2.67 -23.26 10.78
N TYR A 186 3.27 -22.08 10.87
CA TYR A 186 3.57 -21.41 12.12
C TYR A 186 3.19 -19.93 12.02
N THR A 187 2.35 -19.48 12.95
CA THR A 187 1.95 -18.08 13.11
C THR A 187 2.38 -17.58 14.48
N ASN A 188 2.96 -16.39 14.50
CA ASN A 188 3.39 -15.69 15.71
C ASN A 188 2.93 -14.23 15.66
#